data_AF-A0A2D4GTZ6-F1
#
_entry.id   AF-A0A2D4GTZ6-F1
#
_cell.length_a   1.000
_cell.length_b   1.000
_cell.length_c   1.000
_cell.angle_alpha   90.00
_cell.angle_beta   90.00
_cell.angle_gamma   90.00
#
_symmetry.space_group_name_H-M   'P 1'
#
loop_
_entity.id
_entity.type
_entity.pdbx_description
1 polymer ?
#
loop_
_entity_poly.entity_id
_entity_poly.type
_entity_poly.pdbx_seq_one_letter_code
_entity_poly.pdbx_strand_id
1 'polypeptide(L)'
;ILILHKFPHYLQKFWNCFNYDEDQFKTSICTFLAVLSHFDIIVQNTSDKISTLKKALIVVLQWCFHHNFSIRLYALIALKKIWGMCKASHVNDFDTLTSIIECSLNQVELMHGTGNAKKNWQRIQKHFFFEYFHPLKDYCLETIFYTLPRLSETPEEEWISLSKFTAFRDIPLSSTFPSCHSQTTLLDLKPNDWTQQDIGLNLAEPNNERRWVNVQKKIIPCKASAPDLDLELIFQDRATKLGKSNRKLIVVASLIDKPTNLGGLCRTCEIFGVSALTVSNLHYINDKQFQHLSVSAEQWLSVIEVKPFQLIEYLEQKKTEGYFIIGVEQTAKSCNLMEYCFPEKSLLLLGNEHEGIPANVIQHLDTCVEIPQQGVIRSLNVHV
;
A
#
# COMPACT_ATOMS: atom_id res chain seq x y z
N ILE A 1 -14.59 17.87 9.64
CA ILE A 1 -15.98 18.26 9.28
C ILE A 1 -16.90 18.22 10.51
N LEU A 2 -17.11 17.06 11.14
CA LEU A 2 -18.01 16.90 12.30
C LEU A 2 -17.77 17.89 13.45
N ILE A 3 -16.50 18.12 13.80
CA ILE A 3 -16.13 19.10 14.85
C ILE A 3 -16.63 20.51 14.47
N LEU A 4 -16.41 20.95 13.24
CA LEU A 4 -16.82 22.29 12.79
C LEU A 4 -18.35 22.41 12.71
N HIS A 5 -19.04 21.34 12.32
CA HIS A 5 -20.50 21.29 12.31
C HIS A 5 -21.10 21.39 13.72
N LYS A 6 -20.52 20.68 14.70
CA LYS A 6 -21.01 20.67 16.10
C LYS A 6 -20.57 21.90 16.90
N PHE A 7 -19.40 22.45 16.58
CA PHE A 7 -18.77 23.54 17.32
C PHE A 7 -18.29 24.65 16.36
N PRO A 8 -19.21 25.50 15.86
CA PRO A 8 -18.88 26.54 14.87
C PRO A 8 -17.82 27.54 15.32
N HIS A 9 -17.62 27.75 16.63
CA HIS A 9 -16.59 28.64 17.16
C HIS A 9 -15.15 28.22 16.78
N TYR A 10 -14.93 26.95 16.42
CA TYR A 10 -13.63 26.49 15.91
C TYR A 10 -13.36 26.87 14.45
N LEU A 11 -14.35 27.42 13.72
CA LEU A 11 -14.12 27.91 12.36
C LEU A 11 -12.99 28.94 12.32
N GLN A 12 -12.85 29.79 13.33
CA GLN A 12 -11.75 30.75 13.38
C GLN A 12 -10.37 30.07 13.46
N LYS A 13 -10.25 28.98 14.22
CA LYS A 13 -9.01 28.18 14.25
C LYS A 13 -8.77 27.47 12.93
N PHE A 14 -9.83 26.98 12.28
CA PHE A 14 -9.73 26.35 10.97
C PHE A 14 -9.24 27.32 9.89
N TRP A 15 -9.66 28.59 9.92
CA TRP A 15 -9.14 29.61 9.00
C TRP A 15 -7.64 29.86 9.17
N ASN A 16 -7.13 29.80 10.40
CA ASN A 16 -5.70 29.96 10.66
C ASN A 16 -4.85 28.84 10.03
N CYS A 17 -5.43 27.67 9.76
CA CYS A 17 -4.73 26.57 9.09
C CYS A 17 -4.26 26.93 7.67
N PHE A 18 -4.85 27.94 7.04
CA PHE A 18 -4.47 28.43 5.71
C PHE A 18 -3.39 29.53 5.75
N ASN A 19 -2.92 29.93 6.94
CA ASN A 19 -1.92 31.00 7.12
C ASN A 19 -0.51 30.47 7.46
N TYR A 20 -0.30 29.15 7.55
CA TYR A 20 1.01 28.56 7.89
C TYR A 20 1.95 28.47 6.68
N ASP A 21 3.26 28.51 6.94
CA ASP A 21 4.33 28.50 5.93
C ASP A 21 4.22 27.31 4.95
N GLU A 22 4.27 27.63 3.65
CA GLU A 22 3.95 26.74 2.52
C GLU A 22 4.88 25.52 2.39
N ASP A 23 6.06 25.56 3.00
CA ASP A 23 7.11 24.57 2.80
C ASP A 23 7.07 23.36 3.74
N GLN A 24 6.35 23.44 4.88
CA GLN A 24 6.34 22.32 5.85
C GLN A 24 5.12 21.39 5.74
N PHE A 25 4.02 21.80 5.08
CA PHE A 25 2.74 21.07 5.17
C PHE A 25 1.90 21.01 3.88
N LYS A 26 2.52 20.76 2.72
CA LYS A 26 1.84 20.70 1.41
C LYS A 26 0.62 19.74 1.37
N THR A 27 0.70 18.58 2.03
CA THR A 27 -0.42 17.62 2.14
C THR A 27 -1.56 18.11 3.02
N SER A 28 -1.27 18.95 4.01
CA SER A 28 -2.29 19.45 4.94
C SER A 28 -3.25 20.43 4.28
N ILE A 29 -2.78 21.27 3.34
CA ILE A 29 -3.63 22.22 2.62
C ILE A 29 -4.66 21.49 1.75
N CYS A 30 -4.27 20.44 1.03
CA CYS A 30 -5.22 19.61 0.26
C CYS A 30 -6.32 19.04 1.17
N THR A 31 -5.97 18.56 2.37
CA THR A 31 -6.94 18.07 3.35
C THR A 31 -7.89 19.17 3.83
N PHE A 32 -7.38 20.38 4.12
CA PHE A 32 -8.24 21.51 4.52
C PHE A 32 -9.16 21.98 3.39
N LEU A 33 -8.68 22.02 2.15
CA LEU A 33 -9.50 22.30 0.98
C LEU A 33 -10.55 21.21 0.75
N ALA A 34 -10.21 19.95 1.00
CA ALA A 34 -11.17 18.85 0.95
C ALA A 34 -12.29 19.02 1.98
N VAL A 35 -11.96 19.45 3.21
CA VAL A 35 -12.96 19.80 4.23
C VAL A 35 -13.90 20.91 3.74
N LEU A 36 -13.40 21.92 3.04
CA LEU A 36 -14.20 23.00 2.45
C LEU A 36 -15.11 22.55 1.30
N SER A 37 -14.91 21.37 0.70
CA SER A 37 -15.86 20.82 -0.27
C SER A 37 -17.22 20.41 0.34
N HIS A 38 -17.25 20.19 1.66
CA HIS A 38 -18.46 19.86 2.45
C HIS A 38 -18.94 21.05 3.30
N PHE A 39 -18.69 22.28 2.82
CA PHE A 39 -19.00 23.48 3.59
C PHE A 39 -20.50 23.70 3.83
N ASP A 40 -21.33 23.15 2.94
CA ASP A 40 -22.79 23.11 3.06
C ASP A 40 -23.22 22.48 4.39
N ILE A 41 -22.57 21.38 4.81
CA ILE A 41 -22.83 20.71 6.08
C ILE A 41 -22.24 21.52 7.24
N ILE A 42 -21.02 22.04 7.09
CA ILE A 42 -20.31 22.77 8.16
C ILE A 42 -21.11 24.00 8.61
N VAL A 43 -21.72 24.73 7.67
CA VAL A 43 -22.39 26.01 7.95
C VAL A 43 -23.82 25.85 8.46
N GLN A 44 -24.40 24.64 8.49
CA GLN A 44 -25.79 24.41 8.90
C GLN A 44 -26.12 25.02 10.28
N ASN A 45 -25.22 24.86 11.25
CA ASN A 45 -25.39 25.28 12.64
C ASN A 45 -24.73 26.64 12.96
N THR A 46 -24.24 27.37 11.96
CA THR A 46 -23.59 28.67 12.15
C THR A 46 -24.62 29.79 12.13
N SER A 47 -24.51 30.76 13.05
CA SER A 47 -25.40 31.92 13.15
C SER A 47 -25.21 32.92 12.00
N ASP A 48 -23.96 33.20 11.60
CA ASP A 48 -23.63 34.12 10.50
C ASP A 48 -23.14 33.35 9.27
N LYS A 49 -24.10 32.81 8.51
CA LYS A 49 -23.81 31.98 7.32
C LYS A 49 -23.18 32.79 6.19
N ILE A 50 -23.65 34.02 5.96
CA ILE A 50 -23.23 34.85 4.82
C ILE A 50 -21.78 35.30 4.99
N SER A 51 -21.41 35.83 6.15
CA SER A 51 -20.02 36.25 6.41
C SER A 51 -19.04 35.06 6.36
N THR A 52 -19.46 33.94 6.93
CA THR A 52 -18.67 32.69 6.91
C THR A 52 -18.46 32.17 5.48
N LEU A 53 -19.47 32.29 4.62
CA LEU A 53 -19.40 31.93 3.21
C LEU A 53 -18.53 32.87 2.39
N LYS A 54 -18.61 34.18 2.63
CA LYS A 54 -17.71 35.18 2.04
C LYS A 54 -16.24 34.86 2.36
N LYS A 55 -15.95 34.54 3.62
CA LYS A 55 -14.59 34.17 4.05
C LYS A 55 -14.10 32.89 3.38
N ALA A 56 -14.95 31.86 3.28
CA ALA A 56 -14.62 30.62 2.59
C ALA A 56 -14.29 30.85 1.11
N LEU A 57 -15.09 31.70 0.43
CA LEU A 57 -14.86 32.04 -0.97
C LEU A 57 -13.50 32.71 -1.18
N ILE A 58 -13.16 33.70 -0.34
CA ILE A 58 -11.86 34.40 -0.41
C ILE A 58 -10.69 33.42 -0.24
N VAL A 59 -10.76 32.56 0.77
CA VAL A 59 -9.70 31.56 1.04
C VAL A 59 -9.55 30.64 -0.15
N VAL A 60 -10.64 30.05 -0.67
CA VAL A 60 -10.53 29.10 -1.77
C VAL A 60 -10.02 29.75 -3.06
N LEU A 61 -10.46 30.97 -3.36
CA LEU A 61 -9.97 31.72 -4.52
C LEU A 61 -8.46 31.94 -4.46
N GLN A 62 -7.91 32.27 -3.30
CA GLN A 62 -6.46 32.40 -3.12
C GLN A 62 -5.73 31.10 -3.51
N TRP A 63 -6.23 29.95 -3.06
CA TRP A 63 -5.61 28.64 -3.33
C TRP A 63 -5.83 28.12 -4.76
N CYS A 64 -6.80 28.66 -5.50
CA CYS A 64 -6.96 28.36 -6.93
C CYS A 64 -5.78 28.85 -7.78
N PHE A 65 -5.04 29.87 -7.34
CA PHE A 65 -3.87 30.42 -8.05
C PHE A 65 -2.53 29.86 -7.58
N HIS A 66 -2.54 28.89 -6.65
CA HIS A 66 -1.33 28.32 -6.07
C HIS A 66 -0.46 27.61 -7.13
N HIS A 67 0.87 27.62 -7.02
CA HIS A 67 1.79 27.05 -8.02
C HIS A 67 1.71 25.50 -8.13
N ASN A 68 1.34 24.81 -7.04
CA ASN A 68 1.15 23.35 -7.01
C ASN A 68 -0.17 22.92 -7.67
N PHE A 69 -0.09 22.02 -8.67
CA PHE A 69 -1.25 21.53 -9.43
C PHE A 69 -2.32 20.85 -8.56
N SER A 70 -1.93 19.99 -7.62
CA SER A 70 -2.88 19.27 -6.77
C SER A 70 -3.65 20.23 -5.88
N ILE A 71 -2.97 21.19 -5.23
CA ILE A 71 -3.63 22.21 -4.40
C ILE A 71 -4.67 22.99 -5.21
N ARG A 72 -4.33 23.43 -6.44
CA ARG A 72 -5.31 24.09 -7.32
C ARG A 72 -6.52 23.21 -7.61
N LEU A 73 -6.30 21.91 -7.81
CA LEU A 73 -7.38 20.96 -8.13
C LEU A 73 -8.38 20.81 -6.98
N TYR A 74 -7.90 20.64 -5.75
CA TYR A 74 -8.74 20.61 -4.55
C TYR A 74 -9.43 21.96 -4.31
N ALA A 75 -8.73 23.08 -4.54
CA ALA A 75 -9.29 24.42 -4.43
C ALA A 75 -10.43 24.62 -5.45
N LEU A 76 -10.28 24.18 -6.70
CA LEU A 76 -11.32 24.28 -7.73
C LEU A 76 -12.57 23.47 -7.38
N ILE A 77 -12.44 22.29 -6.75
CA ILE A 77 -13.61 21.54 -6.26
C ILE A 77 -14.31 22.30 -5.14
N ALA A 78 -13.56 22.77 -4.15
CA ALA A 78 -14.11 23.56 -3.07
C ALA A 78 -14.79 24.84 -3.60
N LEU A 79 -14.19 25.48 -4.61
CA LEU A 79 -14.71 26.68 -5.25
C LEU A 79 -16.04 26.39 -5.91
N LYS A 80 -16.14 25.29 -6.67
CA LYS A 80 -17.39 24.88 -7.33
C LYS A 80 -18.53 24.70 -6.32
N LYS A 81 -18.27 24.03 -5.18
CA LYS A 81 -19.27 23.79 -4.12
C LYS A 81 -19.67 25.09 -3.41
N ILE A 82 -18.68 25.87 -2.95
CA ILE A 82 -18.90 27.14 -2.23
C ILE A 82 -19.58 28.18 -3.13
N TRP A 83 -19.17 28.29 -4.38
CA TRP A 83 -19.78 29.21 -5.34
C TRP A 83 -21.25 28.86 -5.61
N GLY A 84 -21.56 27.57 -5.71
CA GLY A 84 -22.95 27.10 -5.79
C GLY A 84 -23.79 27.55 -4.59
N MET A 85 -23.22 27.49 -3.37
CA MET A 85 -23.87 28.00 -2.16
C MET A 85 -24.04 29.53 -2.17
N CYS A 86 -23.04 30.28 -2.65
CA CYS A 86 -23.12 31.74 -2.77
C CYS A 86 -24.27 32.15 -3.68
N LYS A 87 -24.42 31.45 -4.82
CA LYS A 87 -25.51 31.67 -5.78
C LYS A 87 -26.88 31.35 -5.17
N ALA A 88 -26.99 30.22 -4.46
CA ALA A 88 -28.23 29.83 -3.78
C ALA A 88 -28.63 30.78 -2.64
N SER A 89 -27.65 31.44 -2.01
CA SER A 89 -27.87 32.35 -0.87
C SER A 89 -27.96 33.83 -1.26
N HIS A 90 -27.95 34.16 -2.57
CA HIS A 90 -27.99 35.53 -3.10
C HIS A 90 -26.97 36.49 -2.45
N VAL A 91 -25.70 36.08 -2.39
CA VAL A 91 -24.63 36.93 -1.86
C VAL A 91 -24.20 37.96 -2.92
N ASN A 92 -24.75 39.17 -2.86
CA ASN A 92 -24.59 40.22 -3.87
C ASN A 92 -23.21 40.93 -3.89
N ASP A 93 -22.35 40.70 -2.89
CA ASP A 93 -21.05 41.41 -2.78
C ASP A 93 -20.03 41.05 -3.88
N PHE A 94 -20.29 40.00 -4.68
CA PHE A 94 -19.32 39.44 -5.62
C PHE A 94 -19.68 39.59 -7.11
N ASP A 95 -20.61 40.49 -7.45
CA ASP A 95 -21.09 40.67 -8.83
C ASP A 95 -19.96 40.88 -9.87
N THR A 96 -18.88 41.57 -9.48
CA THR A 96 -17.71 41.79 -10.34
C THR A 96 -16.84 40.54 -10.52
N LEU A 97 -16.80 39.66 -9.51
CA LEU A 97 -16.03 38.41 -9.53
C LEU A 97 -16.83 37.25 -10.13
N THR A 98 -18.16 37.34 -10.20
CA THR A 98 -19.06 36.33 -10.78
C THR A 98 -18.58 35.86 -12.15
N SER A 99 -18.32 36.79 -13.07
CA SER A 99 -17.86 36.47 -14.43
C SER A 99 -16.50 35.75 -14.43
N ILE A 100 -15.57 36.15 -13.57
CA ILE A 100 -14.22 35.56 -13.48
C ILE A 100 -14.30 34.14 -12.92
N ILE A 101 -15.08 33.93 -11.86
CA ILE A 101 -15.26 32.62 -11.22
C ILE A 101 -15.95 31.66 -12.18
N GLU A 102 -17.01 32.10 -12.85
CA GLU A 102 -17.74 31.27 -13.80
C GLU A 102 -16.91 30.93 -15.04
N CYS A 103 -16.16 31.88 -15.60
CA CYS A 103 -15.21 31.60 -16.66
C CYS A 103 -14.15 30.58 -16.22
N SER A 104 -13.61 30.72 -15.01
CA SER A 104 -12.59 29.81 -14.46
C SER A 104 -13.14 28.39 -14.28
N LEU A 105 -14.36 28.25 -13.75
CA LEU A 105 -15.01 26.95 -13.58
C LEU A 105 -15.38 26.34 -14.94
N ASN A 106 -15.95 27.13 -15.86
CA ASN A 106 -16.31 26.69 -17.20
C ASN A 106 -15.09 26.25 -18.01
N GLN A 107 -13.95 26.93 -17.88
CA GLN A 107 -12.71 26.54 -18.56
C GLN A 107 -12.24 25.14 -18.14
N VAL A 108 -12.38 24.80 -16.85
CA VAL A 108 -12.00 23.49 -16.32
C VAL A 108 -13.01 22.41 -16.73
N GLU A 109 -14.30 22.74 -16.79
CA GLU A 109 -15.36 21.82 -17.26
C GLU A 109 -15.32 21.55 -18.77
N LEU A 110 -15.02 22.59 -19.56
CA LEU A 110 -14.94 22.56 -21.02
C LEU A 110 -13.53 22.24 -21.53
N MET A 111 -12.61 21.72 -20.72
CA MET A 111 -11.28 21.33 -21.21
C MET A 111 -11.42 20.35 -22.39
N HIS A 112 -11.28 20.87 -23.61
CA HIS A 112 -11.28 20.12 -24.86
C HIS A 112 -9.86 19.61 -25.09
N GLY A 113 -9.53 18.46 -24.51
CA GLY A 113 -8.25 17.81 -24.75
C GLY A 113 -8.13 16.44 -24.09
N THR A 114 -7.35 15.56 -24.71
CA THR A 114 -6.97 14.21 -24.26
C THR A 114 -5.89 14.20 -23.15
N GLY A 115 -5.65 15.35 -22.49
CA GLY A 115 -4.56 15.55 -21.54
C GLY A 115 -4.82 15.04 -20.11
N ASN A 116 -3.74 14.84 -19.36
CA ASN A 116 -3.75 14.35 -17.97
C ASN A 116 -4.59 15.24 -17.03
N ALA A 117 -4.64 16.56 -17.27
CA ALA A 117 -5.40 17.50 -16.43
C ALA A 117 -6.92 17.23 -16.44
N LYS A 118 -7.51 16.97 -17.63
CA LYS A 118 -8.94 16.64 -17.74
C LYS A 118 -9.28 15.33 -17.02
N LYS A 119 -8.44 14.31 -17.20
CA LYS A 119 -8.60 13.01 -16.53
C LYS A 119 -8.51 13.18 -15.01
N ASN A 120 -7.55 13.98 -14.51
CA ASN A 120 -7.41 14.26 -13.08
C ASN A 120 -8.63 15.01 -12.53
N TRP A 121 -9.15 16.03 -13.25
CA TRP A 121 -10.37 16.75 -12.87
C TRP A 121 -11.59 15.82 -12.77
N GLN A 122 -11.82 14.98 -13.77
CA GLN A 122 -12.92 14.02 -13.77
C GLN A 122 -12.78 12.97 -12.66
N ARG A 123 -11.55 12.52 -12.37
CA ARG A 123 -11.26 11.55 -11.32
C ARG A 123 -11.53 12.10 -9.92
N ILE A 124 -11.03 13.31 -9.63
CA ILE A 124 -11.22 13.92 -8.32
C ILE A 124 -12.70 14.28 -8.09
N GLN A 125 -13.43 14.72 -9.12
CA GLN A 125 -14.86 14.96 -9.00
C GLN A 125 -15.63 13.69 -8.68
N LYS A 126 -15.26 12.55 -9.27
CA LYS A 126 -15.91 11.25 -9.05
C LYS A 126 -15.41 10.51 -7.81
N HIS A 127 -14.45 11.07 -7.08
CA HIS A 127 -13.89 10.41 -5.91
C HIS A 127 -14.95 10.33 -4.80
N PHE A 128 -14.96 9.21 -4.06
CA PHE A 128 -16.02 8.89 -3.10
C PHE A 128 -16.25 10.02 -2.09
N PHE A 129 -15.16 10.66 -1.64
CA PHE A 129 -15.20 11.73 -0.66
C PHE A 129 -15.96 12.98 -1.18
N PHE A 130 -15.81 13.35 -2.45
CA PHE A 130 -16.37 14.61 -2.97
C PHE A 130 -17.79 14.50 -3.52
N GLU A 131 -18.14 13.32 -4.04
CA GLU A 131 -19.41 13.11 -4.73
C GLU A 131 -20.44 12.37 -3.86
N TYR A 132 -20.02 11.35 -3.11
CA TYR A 132 -20.94 10.41 -2.47
C TYR A 132 -20.95 10.48 -0.95
N PHE A 133 -19.80 10.80 -0.33
CA PHE A 133 -19.65 10.84 1.12
C PHE A 133 -20.46 11.98 1.75
N HIS A 134 -21.32 11.62 2.70
CA HIS A 134 -22.11 12.53 3.50
C HIS A 134 -21.65 12.50 4.97
N PRO A 135 -20.85 13.49 5.43
CA PRO A 135 -20.25 13.53 6.76
C PRO A 135 -21.12 13.16 7.96
N LEU A 136 -22.41 13.52 7.97
CA LEU A 136 -23.32 13.19 9.08
C LEU A 136 -23.99 11.80 8.97
N LYS A 137 -24.33 11.35 7.75
CA LYS A 137 -25.07 10.09 7.50
C LYS A 137 -24.13 8.90 7.45
N ASP A 138 -22.91 9.15 7.03
CA ASP A 138 -21.84 8.16 6.93
C ASP A 138 -20.98 8.10 8.20
N TYR A 139 -21.30 8.85 9.25
CA TYR A 139 -20.61 8.76 10.52
C TYR A 139 -21.11 7.57 11.34
N CYS A 140 -20.70 6.37 10.96
CA CYS A 140 -21.00 5.12 11.66
C CYS A 140 -19.74 4.24 11.78
N LEU A 141 -19.79 3.25 12.68
CA LEU A 141 -18.65 2.36 12.94
C LEU A 141 -18.20 1.60 11.70
N GLU A 142 -19.14 1.04 10.96
CA GLU A 142 -18.87 0.38 9.67
C GLU A 142 -18.15 1.32 8.70
N THR A 143 -18.62 2.56 8.54
CA THR A 143 -17.94 3.48 7.61
C THR A 143 -16.53 3.82 8.06
N ILE A 144 -16.33 4.08 9.35
CA ILE A 144 -15.02 4.47 9.90
C ILE A 144 -14.01 3.35 9.78
N PHE A 145 -14.41 2.11 10.09
CA PHE A 145 -13.50 0.97 10.23
C PHE A 145 -13.52 0.00 9.06
N TYR A 146 -14.48 0.10 8.14
CA TYR A 146 -14.57 -0.75 6.95
C TYR A 146 -14.65 0.07 5.67
N THR A 147 -15.65 0.94 5.51
CA THR A 147 -15.92 1.59 4.21
C THR A 147 -14.87 2.61 3.80
N LEU A 148 -14.48 3.56 4.66
CA LEU A 148 -13.45 4.56 4.34
C LEU A 148 -12.08 3.94 4.11
N PRO A 149 -11.59 3.02 4.98
CA PRO A 149 -10.34 2.34 4.73
C PRO A 149 -10.37 1.56 3.41
N ARG A 150 -11.48 0.85 3.13
CA ARG A 150 -11.69 0.13 1.86
C ARG A 150 -11.63 0.99 0.62
N LEU A 151 -12.36 2.10 0.63
CA LEU A 151 -12.40 3.01 -0.51
C LEU A 151 -11.10 3.80 -0.69
N SER A 152 -10.28 3.88 0.36
CA SER A 152 -8.98 4.56 0.36
C SER A 152 -7.81 3.61 0.08
N GLU A 153 -8.08 2.35 -0.30
CA GLU A 153 -7.05 1.33 -0.62
C GLU A 153 -6.01 1.11 0.48
N THR A 154 -6.44 1.24 1.74
CA THR A 154 -5.62 0.80 2.88
C THR A 154 -5.51 -0.73 2.88
N PRO A 155 -4.55 -1.33 3.57
CA PRO A 155 -4.48 -2.78 3.66
C PRO A 155 -5.70 -3.36 4.40
N GLU A 156 -6.21 -4.53 3.98
CA GLU A 156 -7.35 -5.20 4.64
C GLU A 156 -7.10 -5.48 6.14
N GLU A 157 -5.84 -5.53 6.55
CA GLU A 157 -5.38 -5.69 7.95
C GLU A 157 -5.73 -4.49 8.84
N GLU A 158 -5.93 -3.32 8.24
CA GLU A 158 -6.30 -2.09 8.95
C GLU A 158 -7.83 -1.93 9.05
N TRP A 159 -8.61 -2.88 8.53
CA TRP A 159 -10.07 -2.81 8.47
C TRP A 159 -10.72 -3.86 9.35
N ILE A 160 -11.91 -3.55 9.87
CA ILE A 160 -12.73 -4.51 10.61
C ILE A 160 -13.75 -5.11 9.64
N SER A 161 -13.85 -6.44 9.58
CA SER A 161 -14.79 -7.12 8.69
C SER A 161 -16.25 -6.82 9.04
N LEU A 162 -17.12 -6.77 8.01
CA LEU A 162 -18.55 -6.48 8.19
C LEU A 162 -19.23 -7.44 9.19
N SER A 163 -18.80 -8.71 9.20
CA SER A 163 -19.30 -9.75 10.11
C SER A 163 -19.06 -9.46 11.59
N LYS A 164 -18.05 -8.66 11.93
CA LYS A 164 -17.80 -8.30 13.33
C LYS A 164 -18.80 -7.24 13.81
N PHE A 165 -19.31 -6.38 12.92
CA PHE A 165 -20.32 -5.39 13.27
C PHE A 165 -21.70 -6.00 13.50
N THR A 166 -22.03 -7.11 12.84
CA THR A 166 -23.34 -7.78 13.03
C THR A 166 -23.48 -8.45 14.39
N ALA A 167 -22.36 -8.72 15.09
CA ALA A 167 -22.32 -9.26 16.44
C ALA A 167 -22.59 -8.21 17.53
N PHE A 168 -22.42 -6.91 17.25
CA PHE A 168 -22.60 -5.82 18.21
C PHE A 168 -24.00 -5.18 18.15
N ARG A 169 -25.06 -5.99 18.27
CA ARG A 169 -26.45 -5.46 18.31
C ARG A 169 -26.85 -4.90 19.68
N ASP A 170 -26.14 -5.28 20.74
CA ASP A 170 -26.56 -5.03 22.12
C ASP A 170 -25.89 -3.81 22.77
N ILE A 171 -25.08 -3.05 22.03
CA ILE A 171 -24.47 -1.83 22.57
C ILE A 171 -25.53 -0.72 22.56
N PRO A 172 -25.88 -0.12 23.72
CA PRO A 172 -26.73 1.06 23.74
C PRO A 172 -25.95 2.22 23.12
N LEU A 173 -26.13 2.41 21.81
CA LEU A 173 -25.58 3.57 21.11
C LEU A 173 -26.23 4.83 21.70
N SER A 174 -25.43 5.62 22.41
CA SER A 174 -25.85 6.97 22.83
C SER A 174 -26.36 7.76 21.62
N SER A 175 -27.20 8.77 21.83
CA SER A 175 -27.68 9.71 20.80
C SER A 175 -26.58 10.42 19.97
N THR A 176 -25.31 10.19 20.31
CA THR A 176 -24.11 10.74 19.67
C THR A 176 -23.49 9.83 18.60
N PHE A 177 -23.82 8.53 18.58
CA PHE A 177 -23.32 7.58 17.58
C PHE A 177 -24.49 7.03 16.74
N PRO A 178 -24.62 7.44 15.48
CA PRO A 178 -25.64 6.91 14.58
C PRO A 178 -25.22 5.51 14.12
N SER A 179 -25.97 4.49 14.52
CA SER A 179 -26.05 3.15 13.89
C SER A 179 -24.73 2.37 13.69
N CYS A 180 -24.80 1.04 13.68
CA CYS A 180 -23.67 0.22 13.23
C CYS A 180 -23.48 0.27 11.70
N HIS A 181 -24.48 0.72 10.95
CA HIS A 181 -24.51 0.66 9.48
C HIS A 181 -24.72 2.04 8.83
N SER A 182 -24.07 2.28 7.69
CA SER A 182 -24.33 3.47 6.88
C SER A 182 -25.74 3.47 6.30
N GLN A 183 -26.33 4.66 6.16
CA GLN A 183 -27.63 4.88 5.52
C GLN A 183 -27.51 5.31 4.05
N THR A 184 -26.30 5.29 3.48
CA THR A 184 -26.03 5.76 2.11
C THR A 184 -25.54 4.62 1.21
N THR A 185 -25.41 4.91 -0.09
CA THR A 185 -24.87 4.00 -1.10
C THR A 185 -23.33 3.90 -1.08
N LEU A 186 -22.66 4.49 -0.06
CA LEU A 186 -21.20 4.51 0.03
C LEU A 186 -20.60 3.10 0.11
N LEU A 187 -21.31 2.16 0.73
CA LEU A 187 -20.94 0.75 0.80
C LEU A 187 -20.82 0.08 -0.58
N ASP A 188 -21.69 0.45 -1.53
CA ASP A 188 -21.76 -0.19 -2.85
C ASP A 188 -20.65 0.28 -3.80
N LEU A 189 -19.90 1.31 -3.42
CA LEU A 189 -18.84 1.86 -4.24
C LEU A 189 -17.61 0.95 -4.28
N LYS A 190 -16.94 0.96 -5.44
CA LYS A 190 -15.62 0.34 -5.63
C LYS A 190 -14.52 1.37 -5.36
N PRO A 191 -13.32 0.94 -4.90
CA PRO A 191 -12.16 1.81 -4.81
C PRO A 191 -11.86 2.47 -6.16
N ASN A 192 -11.38 3.70 -6.13
CA ASN A 192 -11.07 4.49 -7.32
C ASN A 192 -9.67 5.11 -7.12
N ASP A 193 -8.85 5.14 -8.19
CA ASP A 193 -7.39 5.39 -8.19
C ASP A 193 -6.93 6.82 -7.75
N TRP A 194 -7.61 7.48 -6.82
CA TRP A 194 -7.20 8.78 -6.31
C TRP A 194 -6.73 8.67 -4.85
N THR A 195 -5.46 8.31 -4.69
CA THR A 195 -4.71 8.50 -3.45
C THR A 195 -3.44 9.30 -3.74
N GLN A 196 -3.29 10.44 -3.07
CA GLN A 196 -2.07 11.24 -3.14
C GLN A 196 -0.97 10.47 -2.40
N GLN A 197 -0.18 9.68 -3.13
CA GLN A 197 1.07 9.14 -2.59
C GLN A 197 2.02 10.32 -2.37
N ASP A 198 2.48 10.52 -1.13
CA ASP A 198 3.56 11.43 -0.81
C ASP A 198 4.82 10.95 -1.53
N ILE A 199 5.08 11.49 -2.71
CA ILE A 199 6.37 11.34 -3.38
C ILE A 199 7.29 12.31 -2.67
N GLY A 200 8.07 11.76 -1.74
CA GLY A 200 9.27 12.42 -1.22
C GLY A 200 10.09 12.97 -2.39
N LEU A 201 10.42 14.25 -2.28
CA LEU A 201 11.14 15.07 -3.24
C LEU A 201 12.19 14.28 -4.05
N ASN A 202 11.99 14.16 -5.36
CA ASN A 202 13.07 14.15 -6.35
C ASN A 202 12.53 14.67 -7.69
N LEU A 203 13.07 15.81 -8.10
CA LEU A 203 12.82 16.48 -9.37
C LEU A 203 13.56 15.77 -10.50
N ALA A 204 12.83 15.29 -11.51
CA ALA A 204 13.10 15.48 -12.95
C ALA A 204 12.13 14.62 -13.81
N GLU A 205 11.40 15.29 -14.70
CA GLU A 205 10.51 14.74 -15.75
C GLU A 205 11.29 14.23 -16.99
N PRO A 206 10.64 13.74 -18.08
CA PRO A 206 9.53 12.78 -18.21
C PRO A 206 9.77 11.70 -19.31
N ASN A 207 8.77 10.84 -19.51
CA ASN A 207 8.54 9.89 -20.63
C ASN A 207 9.33 8.58 -20.64
N ASN A 208 8.74 7.52 -20.06
CA ASN A 208 8.21 6.43 -20.90
C ASN A 208 7.19 5.57 -20.14
N GLU A 209 6.32 4.94 -20.91
CA GLU A 209 5.21 4.08 -20.51
C GLU A 209 5.63 2.91 -19.59
N ARG A 210 4.89 2.78 -18.49
CA ARG A 210 4.59 1.59 -17.63
C ARG A 210 4.45 2.10 -16.19
N ARG A 211 3.28 2.65 -15.88
CA ARG A 211 3.00 3.25 -14.57
C ARG A 211 3.03 2.16 -13.49
N TRP A 212 3.87 2.37 -12.49
CA TRP A 212 4.36 1.38 -11.54
C TRP A 212 3.27 0.71 -10.70
N VAL A 213 3.13 -0.61 -10.87
CA VAL A 213 2.39 -1.51 -9.96
C VAL A 213 3.28 -1.96 -8.78
N ASN A 214 4.58 -1.65 -8.79
CA ASN A 214 5.54 -2.13 -7.80
C ASN A 214 5.98 -1.04 -6.82
N VAL A 215 5.07 -0.58 -5.98
CA VAL A 215 5.49 -0.09 -4.66
C VAL A 215 5.20 -1.21 -3.68
N GLN A 216 6.24 -1.99 -3.37
CA GLN A 216 6.20 -3.03 -2.36
C GLN A 216 5.88 -2.37 -1.02
N LYS A 217 4.61 -2.45 -0.60
CA LYS A 217 4.19 -2.03 0.75
C LYS A 217 4.79 -3.03 1.73
N LYS A 218 5.61 -2.54 2.65
CA LYS A 218 6.21 -3.33 3.73
C LYS A 218 5.09 -3.81 4.66
N ILE A 219 4.72 -5.08 4.56
CA ILE A 219 3.82 -5.73 5.52
C ILE A 219 4.64 -5.97 6.80
N ILE A 220 4.16 -5.47 7.94
CA ILE A 220 4.74 -5.75 9.25
C ILE A 220 3.68 -6.53 10.01
N PRO A 221 3.92 -7.80 10.37
CA PRO A 221 2.99 -8.52 11.22
C PRO A 221 2.85 -7.79 12.54
N CYS A 222 1.61 -7.45 12.89
CA CYS A 222 1.31 -6.96 14.22
C CYS A 222 1.78 -8.03 15.22
N LYS A 223 2.59 -7.63 16.22
CA LYS A 223 2.94 -8.49 17.36
C LYS A 223 1.67 -8.78 18.16
N ALA A 224 0.90 -9.77 17.72
CA ALA A 224 -0.19 -10.32 18.50
C ALA A 224 0.41 -11.03 19.71
N SER A 225 0.21 -10.44 20.89
CA SER A 225 0.59 -11.01 22.18
C SER A 225 -0.51 -11.97 22.70
N ALA A 226 -1.13 -12.72 21.79
CA ALA A 226 -2.07 -13.80 22.09
C ALA A 226 -2.07 -14.81 20.94
N PRO A 227 -2.03 -16.12 21.21
CA PRO A 227 -2.16 -17.15 20.18
C PRO A 227 -3.64 -17.28 19.82
N ASP A 228 -4.11 -16.47 18.87
CA ASP A 228 -5.43 -16.67 18.28
C ASP A 228 -5.31 -17.68 17.13
N LEU A 229 -5.71 -18.92 17.43
CA LEU A 229 -5.66 -20.08 16.53
C LEU A 229 -6.38 -19.82 15.18
N ASP A 230 -7.35 -18.91 15.17
CA ASP A 230 -8.09 -18.49 13.97
C ASP A 230 -7.27 -17.59 13.03
N LEU A 231 -6.37 -16.76 13.56
CA LEU A 231 -5.49 -15.91 12.73
C LEU A 231 -4.46 -16.77 12.00
N GLU A 232 -3.90 -17.78 12.66
CA GLU A 232 -2.92 -18.72 12.11
C GLU A 232 -3.51 -19.53 10.94
N LEU A 233 -4.77 -19.95 11.06
CA LEU A 233 -5.53 -20.59 9.97
C LEU A 233 -5.79 -19.62 8.79
N ILE A 234 -6.08 -18.35 9.07
CA ILE A 234 -6.28 -17.32 8.03
C ILE A 234 -4.97 -16.98 7.31
N PHE A 235 -3.83 -16.99 8.00
CA PHE A 235 -2.51 -16.78 7.40
C PHE A 235 -2.08 -17.94 6.50
N GLN A 236 -2.32 -19.19 6.93
CA GLN A 236 -2.11 -20.38 6.09
C GLN A 236 -3.03 -20.40 4.86
N ASP A 237 -4.30 -19.99 5.02
CA ASP A 237 -5.25 -19.86 3.92
C ASP A 237 -4.90 -18.71 2.95
N ARG A 238 -4.19 -17.67 3.40
CA ARG A 238 -3.65 -16.60 2.54
C ARG A 238 -2.37 -16.98 1.81
N ALA A 239 -1.44 -17.70 2.46
CA ALA A 239 -0.25 -18.25 1.79
C ALA A 239 -0.65 -19.19 0.64
N THR A 240 -1.72 -19.96 0.83
CA THR A 240 -2.32 -20.83 -0.20
C THR A 240 -3.11 -20.06 -1.26
N LYS A 241 -3.80 -18.96 -0.91
CA LYS A 241 -4.55 -18.11 -1.88
C LYS A 241 -3.69 -17.17 -2.73
N LEU A 242 -2.64 -16.55 -2.19
CA LEU A 242 -1.64 -15.81 -3.00
C LEU A 242 -0.76 -16.75 -3.84
N GLY A 243 -0.73 -18.05 -3.50
CA GLY A 243 0.08 -19.10 -4.12
C GLY A 243 -0.55 -19.85 -5.30
N LYS A 244 -1.62 -19.33 -5.94
CA LYS A 244 -2.18 -19.94 -7.16
C LYS A 244 -1.43 -19.57 -8.46
N SER A 245 -0.26 -18.96 -8.36
CA SER A 245 0.76 -19.07 -9.41
C SER A 245 1.60 -20.31 -9.12
N ASN A 246 1.85 -21.15 -10.12
CA ASN A 246 2.61 -22.39 -10.03
C ASN A 246 4.06 -22.12 -9.54
N ARG A 247 4.26 -21.94 -8.22
CA ARG A 247 5.58 -21.73 -7.61
C ARG A 247 6.37 -23.02 -7.78
N LYS A 248 7.37 -23.01 -8.66
CA LYS A 248 8.12 -24.20 -9.08
C LYS A 248 9.63 -24.12 -8.77
N LEU A 249 10.06 -23.09 -8.04
CA LEU A 249 11.43 -22.93 -7.57
C LEU A 249 11.55 -23.37 -6.11
N ILE A 250 12.46 -24.29 -5.80
CA ILE A 250 12.85 -24.66 -4.43
C ILE A 250 14.27 -24.16 -4.19
N VAL A 251 14.53 -23.60 -3.01
CA VAL A 251 15.88 -23.23 -2.58
C VAL A 251 16.29 -24.10 -1.41
N VAL A 252 17.44 -24.73 -1.49
CA VAL A 252 17.99 -25.65 -0.49
C VAL A 252 19.19 -25.00 0.18
N ALA A 253 19.00 -24.57 1.43
CA ALA A 253 20.00 -23.93 2.27
C ALA A 253 20.44 -24.83 3.44
N SER A 254 20.25 -26.14 3.31
CA SER A 254 20.59 -27.13 4.34
C SER A 254 22.09 -27.24 4.64
N LEU A 255 22.96 -26.67 3.80
CA LEU A 255 24.42 -26.62 4.03
C LEU A 255 24.90 -25.30 4.66
N ILE A 256 24.01 -24.33 4.83
CA ILE A 256 24.33 -22.99 5.35
C ILE A 256 24.19 -22.98 6.87
N ASP A 257 25.22 -22.52 7.57
CA ASP A 257 25.24 -22.54 9.04
C ASP A 257 24.92 -21.18 9.67
N LYS A 258 25.18 -20.06 8.98
CA LYS A 258 25.01 -18.73 9.59
C LYS A 258 23.53 -18.31 9.60
N PRO A 259 22.93 -18.03 10.77
CA PRO A 259 21.54 -17.57 10.87
C PRO A 259 21.28 -16.29 10.08
N THR A 260 22.29 -15.43 9.94
CA THR A 260 22.17 -14.19 9.17
C THR A 260 21.98 -14.43 7.68
N ASN A 261 22.73 -15.38 7.10
CA ASN A 261 22.57 -15.78 5.71
C ASN A 261 21.22 -16.45 5.47
N LEU A 262 20.80 -17.35 6.38
CA LEU A 262 19.49 -17.98 6.33
C LEU A 262 18.34 -16.97 6.42
N GLY A 263 18.45 -15.96 7.30
CA GLY A 263 17.43 -14.91 7.44
C GLY A 263 17.34 -14.02 6.21
N GLY A 264 18.48 -13.58 5.68
CA GLY A 264 18.54 -12.82 4.42
C GLY A 264 17.97 -13.60 3.24
N LEU A 265 18.33 -14.88 3.12
CA LEU A 265 17.84 -15.76 2.07
C LEU A 265 16.33 -16.03 2.20
N CYS A 266 15.81 -16.23 3.42
CA CYS A 266 14.39 -16.38 3.68
C CYS A 266 13.59 -15.18 3.18
N ARG A 267 14.07 -13.97 3.48
CA ARG A 267 13.47 -12.74 2.96
C ARG A 267 13.49 -12.68 1.43
N THR A 268 14.63 -12.96 0.82
CA THR A 268 14.77 -12.98 -0.64
C THR A 268 13.83 -14.01 -1.29
N CYS A 269 13.75 -15.21 -0.71
CA CYS A 269 12.90 -16.29 -1.21
C CYS A 269 11.41 -15.93 -1.16
N GLU A 270 10.95 -15.31 -0.06
CA GLU A 270 9.57 -14.83 0.06
C GLU A 270 9.25 -13.78 -1.02
N ILE A 271 10.12 -12.77 -1.16
CA ILE A 271 9.94 -11.67 -2.13
C ILE A 271 9.85 -12.18 -3.57
N PHE A 272 10.69 -13.17 -3.93
CA PHE A 272 10.70 -13.75 -5.28
C PHE A 272 9.68 -14.88 -5.47
N GLY A 273 8.86 -15.19 -4.47
CA GLY A 273 7.81 -16.21 -4.58
C GLY A 273 8.34 -17.63 -4.74
N VAL A 274 9.47 -17.95 -4.10
CA VAL A 274 10.00 -19.31 -4.00
C VAL A 274 8.97 -20.22 -3.34
N SER A 275 8.86 -21.47 -3.81
CA SER A 275 7.85 -22.42 -3.30
C SER A 275 8.18 -22.92 -1.89
N ALA A 276 9.44 -23.23 -1.63
CA ALA A 276 9.93 -23.64 -0.33
C ALA A 276 11.43 -23.31 -0.17
N LEU A 277 11.82 -22.98 1.05
CA LEU A 277 13.20 -22.87 1.49
C LEU A 277 13.51 -24.02 2.46
N THR A 278 14.55 -24.81 2.20
CA THR A 278 14.99 -25.83 3.15
C THR A 278 16.10 -25.32 4.05
N VAL A 279 16.10 -25.74 5.31
CA VAL A 279 17.14 -25.44 6.30
C VAL A 279 17.58 -26.73 7.00
N SER A 280 18.79 -26.75 7.57
CA SER A 280 19.28 -27.93 8.30
C SER A 280 18.59 -28.15 9.64
N ASN A 281 18.05 -27.10 10.24
CA ASN A 281 17.33 -27.15 11.52
C ASN A 281 16.31 -26.00 11.62
N LEU A 282 15.05 -26.30 11.92
CA LEU A 282 14.01 -25.29 12.08
C LEU A 282 14.24 -24.34 13.26
N HIS A 283 15.10 -24.71 14.21
CA HIS A 283 15.49 -23.84 15.32
C HIS A 283 16.06 -22.49 14.83
N TYR A 284 16.66 -22.43 13.63
CA TYR A 284 17.17 -21.17 13.06
C TYR A 284 16.08 -20.10 12.92
N ILE A 285 14.81 -20.48 12.72
CA ILE A 285 13.68 -19.53 12.59
C ILE A 285 13.46 -18.75 13.90
N ASN A 286 13.80 -19.35 15.04
CA ASN A 286 13.69 -18.72 16.36
C ASN A 286 14.95 -17.92 16.75
N ASP A 287 16.00 -17.95 15.94
CA ASP A 287 17.23 -17.21 16.20
C ASP A 287 17.02 -15.69 15.97
N LYS A 288 17.53 -14.87 16.89
CA LYS A 288 17.34 -13.41 16.83
C LYS A 288 18.01 -12.77 15.62
N GLN A 289 19.16 -13.30 15.18
CA GLN A 289 19.87 -12.79 14.01
C GLN A 289 19.14 -13.16 12.72
N PHE A 290 18.56 -14.37 12.67
CA PHE A 290 17.68 -14.77 11.58
C PHE A 290 16.47 -13.82 11.48
N GLN A 291 15.71 -13.66 12.57
CA GLN A 291 14.49 -12.83 12.61
C GLN A 291 14.76 -11.36 12.29
N HIS A 292 15.92 -10.85 12.68
CA HIS A 292 16.33 -9.48 12.37
C HIS A 292 16.45 -9.24 10.85
N LEU A 293 16.87 -10.24 10.09
CA LEU A 293 17.07 -10.13 8.64
C LEU A 293 15.89 -10.64 7.84
N SER A 294 15.19 -11.68 8.30
CA SER A 294 14.02 -12.24 7.63
C SER A 294 12.83 -11.29 7.65
N VAL A 295 12.74 -10.39 8.65
CA VAL A 295 11.63 -9.43 8.85
C VAL A 295 10.26 -10.08 8.66
N SER A 296 10.08 -11.25 9.29
CA SER A 296 8.87 -12.06 9.29
C SER A 296 8.54 -12.81 7.99
N ALA A 297 9.46 -12.87 7.03
CA ALA A 297 9.30 -13.68 5.82
C ALA A 297 9.02 -15.17 6.10
N GLU A 298 9.51 -15.70 7.22
CA GLU A 298 9.27 -17.08 7.66
C GLU A 298 7.79 -17.41 7.91
N GLN A 299 6.94 -16.40 8.10
CA GLN A 299 5.50 -16.59 8.31
C GLN A 299 4.74 -16.79 6.99
N TRP A 300 5.35 -16.41 5.87
CA TRP A 300 4.73 -16.38 4.54
C TRP A 300 5.36 -17.38 3.56
N LEU A 301 6.60 -17.80 3.84
CA LEU A 301 7.34 -18.79 3.07
C LEU A 301 7.28 -20.16 3.74
N SER A 302 7.08 -21.22 2.95
CA SER A 302 7.20 -22.60 3.45
C SER A 302 8.67 -22.92 3.76
N VAL A 303 9.02 -23.01 5.04
CA VAL A 303 10.36 -23.41 5.49
C VAL A 303 10.33 -24.86 5.95
N ILE A 304 11.18 -25.70 5.37
CA ILE A 304 11.19 -27.16 5.57
C ILE A 304 12.53 -27.58 6.19
N GLU A 305 12.50 -28.45 7.20
CA GLU A 305 13.72 -29.06 7.73
C GLU A 305 14.20 -30.19 6.80
N VAL A 306 15.44 -30.09 6.31
CA VAL A 306 16.16 -31.18 5.65
C VAL A 306 17.57 -31.19 6.21
N LYS A 307 17.89 -32.18 7.05
CA LYS A 307 19.22 -32.30 7.65
C LYS A 307 20.26 -32.70 6.60
N PRO A 308 21.54 -32.33 6.75
CA PRO A 308 22.59 -32.66 5.77
C PRO A 308 22.68 -34.14 5.40
N PHE A 309 22.44 -35.05 6.36
CA PHE A 309 22.47 -36.50 6.09
C PHE A 309 21.26 -37.00 5.28
N GLN A 310 20.15 -36.24 5.23
CA GLN A 310 18.95 -36.54 4.45
C GLN A 310 18.98 -35.85 3.08
N LEU A 311 19.99 -35.01 2.82
CA LEU A 311 20.03 -34.15 1.65
C LEU A 311 20.01 -34.96 0.35
N ILE A 312 20.80 -36.03 0.26
CA ILE A 312 20.86 -36.87 -0.94
C ILE A 312 19.50 -37.52 -1.23
N GLU A 313 18.86 -38.10 -0.21
CA GLU A 313 17.53 -38.71 -0.34
C GLU A 313 16.49 -37.67 -0.80
N TYR A 314 16.54 -36.47 -0.24
CA TYR A 314 15.65 -35.37 -0.61
C TYR A 314 15.86 -34.92 -2.07
N LEU A 315 17.11 -34.80 -2.53
CA LEU A 315 17.42 -34.42 -3.91
C LEU A 315 16.90 -35.46 -4.90
N GLU A 316 17.12 -36.76 -4.64
CA GLU A 316 16.63 -37.85 -5.48
C GLU A 316 15.09 -37.87 -5.52
N GLN A 317 14.43 -37.67 -4.36
CA GLN A 317 12.98 -37.53 -4.33
C GLN A 317 12.52 -36.38 -5.23
N LYS A 318 13.14 -35.20 -5.15
CA LYS A 318 12.75 -34.05 -5.98
C LYS A 318 13.01 -34.26 -7.47
N LYS A 319 14.04 -35.03 -7.84
CA LYS A 319 14.22 -35.49 -9.23
C LYS A 319 13.03 -36.33 -9.71
N THR A 320 12.56 -37.28 -8.90
CA THR A 320 11.38 -38.09 -9.28
C THR A 320 10.10 -37.25 -9.41
N GLU A 321 10.00 -36.13 -8.68
CA GLU A 321 8.91 -35.16 -8.81
C GLU A 321 9.06 -34.21 -10.02
N GLY A 322 10.14 -34.38 -10.81
CA GLY A 322 10.43 -33.65 -12.05
C GLY A 322 11.14 -32.31 -11.84
N TYR A 323 11.83 -32.12 -10.71
CA TYR A 323 12.71 -30.97 -10.52
C TYR A 323 14.09 -31.21 -11.14
N PHE A 324 14.64 -30.16 -11.74
CA PHE A 324 16.03 -30.12 -12.18
C PHE A 324 16.90 -29.58 -11.04
N ILE A 325 17.89 -30.37 -10.63
CA ILE A 325 18.74 -30.12 -9.46
C ILE A 325 19.98 -29.34 -9.89
N ILE A 326 20.07 -28.09 -9.44
CA ILE A 326 21.10 -27.14 -9.83
C ILE A 326 21.93 -26.80 -8.60
N GLY A 327 23.21 -27.16 -8.59
CA GLY A 327 24.14 -26.62 -7.60
C GLY A 327 24.55 -25.20 -7.96
N VAL A 328 24.48 -24.29 -7.01
CA VAL A 328 25.06 -22.94 -7.15
C VAL A 328 26.46 -22.99 -6.58
N GLU A 329 27.43 -23.30 -7.45
CA GLU A 329 28.81 -23.58 -7.05
C GLU A 329 29.78 -23.32 -8.21
N GLN A 330 30.99 -22.86 -7.87
CA GLN A 330 32.07 -22.65 -8.81
C GLN A 330 32.84 -23.95 -9.01
N THR A 331 32.70 -24.57 -10.19
CA THR A 331 33.38 -25.83 -10.51
C THR A 331 34.00 -25.77 -11.90
N ALA A 332 34.93 -26.66 -12.23
CA ALA A 332 35.49 -26.71 -13.58
C ALA A 332 34.45 -27.04 -14.68
N LYS A 333 33.25 -27.51 -14.29
CA LYS A 333 32.16 -27.90 -15.19
C LYS A 333 30.90 -27.04 -15.03
N SER A 334 30.95 -25.94 -14.27
CA SER A 334 29.78 -25.10 -14.07
C SER A 334 29.41 -24.33 -15.34
N CYS A 335 28.12 -24.16 -15.57
CA CYS A 335 27.58 -23.29 -16.59
C CYS A 335 27.59 -21.84 -16.09
N ASN A 336 27.93 -20.89 -16.96
CA ASN A 336 27.85 -19.47 -16.63
C ASN A 336 26.37 -19.05 -16.49
N LEU A 337 26.02 -18.42 -15.37
CA LEU A 337 24.65 -17.94 -15.09
C LEU A 337 24.11 -17.04 -16.21
N MET A 338 24.95 -16.23 -16.86
CA MET A 338 24.54 -15.30 -17.92
C MET A 338 24.04 -16.00 -19.19
N GLU A 339 24.42 -17.27 -19.38
CA GLU A 339 24.06 -18.09 -20.54
C GLU A 339 23.09 -19.21 -20.15
N TYR A 340 22.81 -19.38 -18.86
CA TYR A 340 22.01 -20.48 -18.36
C TYR A 340 20.51 -20.16 -18.38
N CYS A 341 19.74 -21.04 -19.02
CA CYS A 341 18.28 -20.96 -19.02
C CYS A 341 17.69 -21.91 -17.96
N PHE A 342 17.08 -21.34 -16.92
CA PHE A 342 16.47 -22.12 -15.85
C PHE A 342 15.26 -22.94 -16.34
N PRO A 343 15.20 -24.25 -16.05
CA PRO A 343 13.98 -25.04 -16.21
C PRO A 343 12.84 -24.52 -15.33
N GLU A 344 11.60 -24.76 -15.75
CA GLU A 344 10.42 -24.28 -15.01
C GLU A 344 10.37 -24.84 -13.58
N LYS A 345 10.67 -26.14 -13.41
CA LYS A 345 10.86 -26.78 -12.11
C LYS A 345 12.35 -26.85 -11.77
N SER A 346 12.82 -25.88 -11.01
CA SER A 346 14.22 -25.76 -10.60
C SER A 346 14.37 -25.93 -9.09
N LEU A 347 15.40 -26.63 -8.67
CA LEU A 347 15.83 -26.69 -7.28
C LEU A 347 17.27 -26.19 -7.21
N LEU A 348 17.49 -25.13 -6.42
CA LEU A 348 18.81 -24.53 -6.22
C LEU A 348 19.41 -25.05 -4.92
N LEU A 349 20.53 -25.75 -5.01
CA LEU A 349 21.32 -26.15 -3.84
C LEU A 349 22.44 -25.13 -3.62
N LEU A 350 22.44 -24.49 -2.45
CA LEU A 350 23.48 -23.57 -2.03
C LEU A 350 24.52 -24.30 -1.16
N GLY A 351 25.80 -24.01 -1.38
CA GLY A 351 26.91 -24.57 -0.62
C GLY A 351 27.08 -23.96 0.77
N ASN A 352 27.88 -24.64 1.60
CA ASN A 352 28.36 -24.10 2.88
C ASN A 352 29.28 -22.89 2.64
N GLU A 353 29.29 -21.92 3.55
CA GLU A 353 30.08 -20.69 3.42
C GLU A 353 31.59 -20.90 3.31
N HIS A 354 32.08 -22.04 3.82
CA HIS A 354 33.50 -22.38 3.86
C HIS A 354 33.83 -23.55 2.94
N GLU A 355 33.02 -24.60 2.98
CA GLU A 355 33.30 -25.86 2.29
C GLU A 355 32.60 -25.97 0.92
N GLY A 356 31.67 -25.07 0.60
CA GLY A 356 30.87 -25.15 -0.61
C GLY A 356 29.94 -26.37 -0.61
N ILE A 357 29.68 -26.93 -1.79
CA ILE A 357 28.92 -28.18 -1.93
C ILE A 357 29.85 -29.39 -1.80
N PRO A 358 29.61 -30.32 -0.85
CA PRO A 358 30.41 -31.53 -0.70
C PRO A 358 30.47 -32.39 -1.97
N ALA A 359 31.63 -32.99 -2.25
CA ALA A 359 31.85 -33.77 -3.48
C ALA A 359 30.89 -34.97 -3.63
N ASN A 360 30.48 -35.60 -2.53
CA ASN A 360 29.49 -36.67 -2.55
C ASN A 360 28.10 -36.16 -2.97
N VAL A 361 27.77 -34.89 -2.70
CA VAL A 361 26.50 -34.27 -3.11
C VAL A 361 26.56 -33.78 -4.56
N ILE A 362 27.72 -33.28 -5.02
CA ILE A 362 27.93 -32.83 -6.42
C ILE A 362 27.55 -33.93 -7.43
N GLN A 363 27.80 -35.19 -7.11
CA GLN A 363 27.48 -36.34 -7.97
C GLN A 363 25.97 -36.53 -8.21
N HIS A 364 25.12 -35.96 -7.35
CA HIS A 364 23.67 -36.02 -7.47
C HIS A 364 23.06 -34.78 -8.16
N LEU A 365 23.87 -33.81 -8.59
CA LEU A 365 23.38 -32.62 -9.27
C LEU A 365 23.20 -32.90 -10.77
N ASP A 366 22.19 -32.30 -11.38
CA ASP A 366 22.01 -32.36 -12.84
C ASP A 366 22.95 -31.37 -13.54
N THR A 367 23.24 -30.24 -12.88
CA THR A 367 24.27 -29.29 -13.31
C THR A 367 24.78 -28.44 -12.13
N CYS A 368 25.90 -27.76 -12.34
CA CYS A 368 26.33 -26.64 -11.50
C CYS A 368 26.24 -25.34 -12.31
N VAL A 369 25.78 -24.26 -11.69
CA VAL A 369 25.74 -22.92 -12.27
C VAL A 369 26.59 -22.01 -11.42
N GLU A 370 27.43 -21.20 -12.06
CA GLU A 370 28.28 -20.22 -11.39
C GLU A 370 27.98 -18.79 -11.84
N ILE A 371 28.18 -17.84 -10.92
CA ILE A 371 28.11 -16.41 -11.22
C ILE A 371 29.51 -15.95 -11.65
N PRO A 372 29.68 -15.37 -12.85
CA PRO A 372 30.97 -14.88 -13.31
C PRO A 372 31.44 -13.71 -12.44
N GLN A 373 32.71 -13.73 -12.04
CA GLN A 373 33.31 -12.71 -11.19
C GLN A 373 34.48 -12.03 -11.92
N GLN A 374 34.66 -10.73 -11.69
CA GLN A 374 35.74 -9.93 -12.29
C GLN A 374 36.80 -9.51 -11.26
N GLY A 375 36.51 -9.67 -9.96
CA GLY A 375 37.36 -9.21 -8.87
C GLY A 375 38.38 -10.25 -8.40
N VAL A 376 39.12 -9.90 -7.35
CA VAL A 376 40.17 -10.74 -6.73
C VAL A 376 39.63 -11.57 -5.55
N ILE A 377 38.50 -11.16 -4.96
CA ILE A 377 37.86 -11.91 -3.88
C ILE A 377 37.34 -13.24 -4.43
N ARG A 378 37.55 -14.31 -3.66
CA ARG A 378 37.34 -15.69 -4.10
C ARG A 378 35.88 -16.00 -4.45
N SER A 379 34.93 -15.48 -3.67
CA SER A 379 33.52 -15.80 -3.82
C SER A 379 32.60 -14.69 -3.27
N LEU A 380 31.35 -14.70 -3.74
CA LEU A 380 30.25 -13.92 -3.16
C LEU A 380 29.81 -14.52 -1.82
N ASN A 381 29.08 -13.73 -1.03
CA ASN A 381 28.37 -14.28 0.13
C ASN A 381 27.18 -15.13 -0.36
N VAL A 382 26.95 -16.28 0.27
CA VAL A 382 26.00 -17.30 -0.20
C VAL A 382 24.55 -16.81 -0.37
N HIS A 383 24.10 -15.81 0.40
CA HIS A 383 22.72 -15.29 0.28
C HIS A 383 22.56 -14.18 -0.77
N VAL A 384 23.67 -13.68 -1.34
CA VAL A 384 23.74 -12.63 -2.37
C VAL A 384 23.84 -13.31 -3.72
#